data_AF-A0A1H5B9A6-F1
#
_entry.id   AF-A0A1H5B9A6-F1
#
_cell.length_a   1.000
_cell.length_b   1.000
_cell.length_c   1.000
_cell.angle_alpha   90.00
_cell.angle_beta   90.00
_cell.angle_gamma   90.00
#
_symmetry.space_group_name_H-M   'P 1'
#
loop_
_entity.id
_entity.type
_entity.pdbx_description
1 polymer ?
#
loop_
_entity_poly.entity_id
_entity_poly.type
_entity_poly.pdbx_seq_one_letter_code
_entity_poly.pdbx_strand_id
1 'polypeptide(L)'
;MKLAVMTGETIGLVVTLPNGPQIVDIAKSAGVFAPHDPLSSGLLNGAFKDGVDWPSILKHWARLQWPLKRLAHIAETCPDHPCLVVQSLVDQNLRSGSAIPIVAIDITDMQPFDERDPTGWRAMKRQFVTPPQEAIEADSTATPETAQVIGFVRPNKDESWKR
;
A
#
# COMPACT_ATOMS: atom_id res chain seq x y z
N MET A 1 3.38 -0.21 0.75
CA MET A 1 3.72 0.50 -0.53
C MET A 1 2.85 1.73 -0.57
N LYS A 2 3.38 2.88 -0.98
CA LYS A 2 2.68 4.15 -0.82
C LYS A 2 2.30 4.75 -2.17
N LEU A 3 1.01 4.97 -2.38
CA LEU A 3 0.47 5.70 -3.54
C LEU A 3 0.14 7.13 -3.11
N ALA A 4 0.29 8.10 -4.01
CA ALA A 4 0.01 9.51 -3.77
C ALA A 4 -0.78 10.11 -4.95
N VAL A 5 -1.76 10.94 -4.65
CA VAL A 5 -2.38 11.80 -5.68
C VAL A 5 -1.42 12.94 -6.01
N MET A 6 -1.13 13.10 -7.30
CA MET A 6 -0.33 14.17 -7.87
C MET A 6 -1.25 15.26 -8.45
N THR A 7 -0.67 16.39 -8.87
CA THR A 7 -1.43 17.44 -9.55
C THR A 7 -2.22 16.91 -10.75
N GLY A 8 -3.48 17.35 -10.90
CA GLY A 8 -4.34 16.96 -12.01
C GLY A 8 -4.92 15.55 -11.90
N GLU A 9 -5.19 15.08 -10.66
CA GLU A 9 -5.87 13.80 -10.39
C GLU A 9 -5.14 12.57 -10.94
N THR A 10 -3.81 12.66 -11.07
CA THR A 10 -2.97 11.53 -11.45
C THR A 10 -2.46 10.80 -10.21
N ILE A 11 -2.27 9.48 -10.29
CA ILE A 11 -1.75 8.71 -9.17
C ILE A 11 -0.28 8.35 -9.43
N GLY A 12 0.54 8.63 -8.43
CA GLY A 12 1.95 8.31 -8.41
C GLY A 12 2.32 7.29 -7.35
N LEU A 13 3.46 6.63 -7.56
CA LEU A 13 4.09 5.72 -6.61
C LEU A 13 5.20 6.46 -5.86
N VAL A 14 5.11 6.51 -4.54
CA VAL A 14 6.16 7.13 -3.71
C VAL A 14 7.31 6.15 -3.57
N VAL A 15 8.51 6.59 -3.95
CA VAL A 15 9.77 5.84 -3.87
C VAL A 15 10.80 6.66 -3.10
N THR A 16 11.73 5.97 -2.43
CA THR A 16 12.83 6.63 -1.73
C THR A 16 14.11 6.41 -2.53
N LEU A 17 14.61 7.49 -3.15
CA LEU A 17 15.84 7.47 -3.93
C LEU A 17 16.98 8.14 -3.15
N PRO A 18 18.26 8.02 -3.57
CA PRO A 18 19.39 8.64 -2.88
C PRO A 18 19.25 10.17 -2.69
N ASN A 19 18.53 10.82 -3.61
CA ASN A 19 18.25 12.25 -3.58
C ASN A 19 17.01 12.62 -2.73
N GLY A 20 16.45 11.67 -2.00
CA GLY A 20 15.28 11.83 -1.14
C GLY A 20 13.99 11.22 -1.70
N PRO A 21 12.84 11.47 -1.04
CA PRO A 21 11.53 10.96 -1.46
C PRO A 21 11.09 11.57 -2.80
N GLN A 22 10.70 10.71 -3.73
CA GLN A 22 10.22 11.09 -5.05
C GLN A 22 8.92 10.38 -5.39
N ILE A 23 8.19 10.90 -6.37
CA ILE A 23 6.97 10.30 -6.89
C ILE A 23 7.21 9.89 -8.35
N VAL A 24 6.95 8.63 -8.66
CA VAL A 24 6.90 8.12 -10.03
C VAL A 24 5.47 8.22 -10.55
N ASP A 25 5.26 8.91 -11.66
CA ASP A 25 3.95 8.94 -12.36
C ASP A 25 3.70 7.56 -12.98
N ILE A 26 2.73 6.81 -12.44
CA ILE A 26 2.55 5.39 -12.78
C ILE A 26 2.08 5.23 -14.22
N ALA A 27 1.09 6.01 -14.64
CA ALA A 27 0.51 5.92 -15.98
C ALA A 27 1.54 6.29 -17.05
N LYS A 28 2.30 7.37 -16.84
CA LYS A 28 3.34 7.78 -17.80
C LYS A 28 4.56 6.85 -17.77
N SER A 29 4.80 6.15 -16.67
CA SER A 29 5.93 5.23 -16.54
C SER A 29 5.62 3.78 -16.95
N ALA A 30 4.39 3.47 -17.37
CA ALA A 30 4.03 2.11 -17.80
C ALA A 30 4.84 1.61 -19.01
N GLY A 31 5.44 2.53 -19.79
CA GLY A 31 6.34 2.21 -20.90
C GLY A 31 7.65 1.55 -20.48
N VAL A 32 8.05 1.67 -19.21
CA VAL A 32 9.25 1.02 -18.64
C VAL A 32 9.24 -0.51 -18.82
N PHE A 33 8.05 -1.10 -18.88
CA PHE A 33 7.90 -2.55 -19.03
C PHE A 33 7.93 -3.01 -20.49
N ALA A 34 7.80 -2.12 -21.47
CA ALA A 34 7.76 -2.50 -22.88
C ALA A 34 9.18 -2.66 -23.44
N PRO A 35 9.47 -3.70 -24.26
CA PRO A 35 8.58 -4.76 -24.74
C PRO A 35 8.53 -6.03 -23.84
N HIS A 36 9.29 -6.06 -22.75
CA HIS A 36 9.60 -7.31 -22.02
C HIS A 36 8.49 -7.80 -21.08
N ASP A 37 7.56 -6.93 -20.70
CA ASP A 37 6.46 -7.22 -19.78
C ASP A 37 5.20 -6.41 -20.13
N PRO A 38 4.54 -6.73 -21.26
CA PRO A 38 3.34 -6.02 -21.70
C PRO A 38 2.16 -6.20 -20.73
N LEU A 39 2.16 -7.26 -19.92
CA LEU A 39 1.10 -7.54 -18.95
C LEU A 39 1.15 -6.53 -17.79
N SER A 40 2.32 -6.30 -17.20
CA SER A 40 2.49 -5.24 -16.18
C SER A 40 2.14 -3.86 -16.74
N SER A 41 2.61 -3.57 -17.96
CA SER A 41 2.28 -2.32 -18.65
C SER A 41 0.76 -2.15 -18.80
N GLY A 42 0.08 -3.21 -19.26
CA GLY A 42 -1.37 -3.22 -19.45
C GLY A 42 -2.15 -3.07 -18.14
N LEU A 43 -1.72 -3.75 -17.06
CA LEU A 43 -2.36 -3.63 -15.74
C LEU A 43 -2.24 -2.23 -15.17
N LEU A 44 -1.04 -1.63 -15.23
CA LEU A 44 -0.83 -0.28 -14.70
C LEU A 44 -1.54 0.77 -15.55
N ASN A 45 -1.45 0.68 -16.88
CA ASN A 45 -2.21 1.57 -17.76
C ASN A 45 -3.72 1.43 -17.52
N GLY A 46 -4.25 0.21 -17.45
CA GLY A 46 -5.67 0.00 -17.23
C GLY A 46 -6.17 0.54 -15.89
N ALA A 47 -5.35 0.46 -14.83
CA ALA A 47 -5.75 0.89 -13.49
C ALA A 47 -5.51 2.37 -13.18
N PHE A 48 -4.54 3.02 -13.85
CA PHE A 48 -4.09 4.36 -13.48
C PHE A 48 -4.18 5.40 -14.61
N LYS A 49 -4.52 5.01 -15.85
CA LYS A 49 -4.60 5.94 -16.99
C LYS A 49 -5.67 7.02 -16.83
N ASP A 50 -6.81 6.65 -16.26
CA ASP A 50 -7.95 7.55 -16.11
C ASP A 50 -7.94 8.33 -14.78
N GLY A 51 -6.80 8.30 -14.06
CA GLY A 51 -6.60 9.09 -12.84
C GLY A 51 -7.10 8.42 -11.57
N VAL A 52 -7.75 9.20 -10.69
CA VAL A 52 -8.13 8.77 -9.33
C VAL A 52 -9.41 7.91 -9.32
N ASP A 53 -9.31 6.64 -9.68
CA ASP A 53 -10.35 5.62 -9.44
C ASP A 53 -9.95 4.66 -8.31
N TRP A 54 -10.01 5.16 -7.07
CA TRP A 54 -9.64 4.39 -5.88
C TRP A 54 -10.42 3.07 -5.74
N PRO A 55 -11.75 3.00 -5.95
CA PRO A 55 -12.48 1.74 -5.91
C PRO A 55 -11.91 0.66 -6.85
N SER A 56 -11.59 1.02 -8.09
CA SER A 56 -11.03 0.07 -9.05
C SER A 56 -9.61 -0.35 -8.68
N ILE A 57 -8.77 0.58 -8.22
CA ILE A 57 -7.41 0.29 -7.75
C ILE A 57 -7.43 -0.68 -6.58
N LEU A 58 -8.29 -0.43 -5.59
CA LEU A 58 -8.43 -1.29 -4.41
C LEU A 58 -8.99 -2.66 -4.78
N LYS A 59 -9.98 -2.72 -5.68
CA LYS A 59 -10.56 -3.99 -6.18
C LYS A 59 -9.51 -4.86 -6.87
N HIS A 60 -8.56 -4.25 -7.58
CA HIS A 60 -7.52 -4.96 -8.33
C HIS A 60 -6.16 -4.99 -7.63
N TRP A 61 -6.09 -4.55 -6.37
CA TRP A 61 -4.83 -4.32 -5.65
C TRP A 61 -3.88 -5.52 -5.69
N ALA A 62 -4.36 -6.73 -5.38
CA ALA A 62 -3.55 -7.95 -5.38
C ALA A 62 -2.82 -8.20 -6.71
N ARG A 63 -3.39 -7.77 -7.84
CA ARG A 63 -2.79 -7.89 -9.18
C ARG A 63 -1.85 -6.73 -9.50
N LEU A 64 -2.07 -5.56 -8.90
CA LEU A 64 -1.25 -4.36 -9.09
C LEU A 64 0.02 -4.38 -8.23
N GLN A 65 0.05 -5.17 -7.15
CA GLN A 65 1.20 -5.21 -6.25
C GLN A 65 2.50 -5.56 -6.95
N TRP A 66 2.52 -6.65 -7.72
CA TRP A 66 3.72 -7.10 -8.40
C TRP A 66 4.25 -6.08 -9.42
N PRO A 67 3.44 -5.55 -10.36
CA PRO A 67 3.92 -4.53 -11.29
C PRO A 67 4.33 -3.23 -10.59
N LEU A 68 3.66 -2.82 -9.50
CA LEU A 68 4.08 -1.66 -8.71
C LEU A 68 5.41 -1.87 -7.98
N LYS A 69 5.62 -3.04 -7.36
CA LYS A 69 6.92 -3.41 -6.75
C LYS A 69 8.03 -3.40 -7.80
N ARG A 70 7.74 -3.91 -9.00
CA ARG A 70 8.68 -3.92 -10.11
C ARG A 70 8.99 -2.50 -10.62
N LEU A 71 7.99 -1.62 -10.69
CA LEU A 71 8.18 -0.23 -11.05
C LEU A 71 9.07 0.50 -10.03
N ALA A 72 8.80 0.31 -8.73
CA ALA A 72 9.64 0.86 -7.66
C ALA A 72 11.09 0.39 -7.79
N HIS A 73 11.30 -0.92 -7.99
CA HIS A 73 12.63 -1.48 -8.15
C HIS A 73 13.37 -0.90 -9.36
N ILE A 74 12.68 -0.69 -10.49
CA ILE A 74 13.31 -0.06 -11.67
C ILE A 74 13.64 1.40 -11.39
N ALA A 75 12.78 2.14 -10.70
CA ALA A 75 13.08 3.51 -10.30
C ALA A 75 14.31 3.59 -9.38
N GLU A 76 14.47 2.63 -8.48
CA GLU A 76 15.61 2.55 -7.57
C GLU A 76 16.93 2.15 -8.25
N THR A 77 16.86 1.23 -9.22
CA THR A 77 18.06 0.68 -9.88
C THR A 77 18.48 1.47 -11.13
N CYS A 78 17.52 2.05 -11.84
CA CYS A 78 17.70 2.77 -13.09
C CYS A 78 16.90 4.08 -13.09
N PRO A 79 17.23 5.06 -12.24
CA PRO A 79 16.46 6.31 -12.11
C PRO A 79 16.44 7.14 -13.41
N ASP A 80 17.47 7.01 -14.27
CA ASP A 80 17.59 7.72 -15.55
C ASP A 80 16.90 7.00 -16.72
N HIS A 81 16.06 5.99 -16.44
CA HIS A 81 15.39 5.23 -17.49
C HIS A 81 14.48 6.16 -18.34
N PRO A 82 14.57 6.14 -19.69
CA PRO A 82 13.93 7.14 -20.55
C PRO A 82 12.40 7.16 -20.48
N CYS A 83 11.79 6.02 -20.16
CA CYS A 83 10.34 5.91 -19.98
C CYS A 83 9.88 6.14 -18.53
N LEU A 84 10.78 6.41 -17.59
CA LEU A 84 10.43 6.64 -16.19
C LEU A 84 10.19 8.14 -15.98
N VAL A 85 9.02 8.49 -15.44
CA VAL A 85 8.66 9.88 -15.15
C VAL A 85 8.66 10.07 -13.65
N VAL A 86 9.73 10.69 -13.13
CA VAL A 86 9.93 10.93 -11.70
C VAL A 86 9.85 12.42 -11.38
N GLN A 87 9.21 12.76 -10.27
CA GLN A 87 9.07 14.13 -9.78
C GLN A 87 9.45 14.20 -8.30
N SER A 88 10.13 15.27 -7.91
CA SER A 88 10.43 15.55 -6.50
C SER A 88 9.14 15.78 -5.73
N LEU A 89 9.03 15.15 -4.55
CA LEU A 89 7.90 15.33 -3.65
C LEU A 89 7.82 16.79 -3.13
N VAL A 90 8.98 17.43 -2.95
CA VAL A 90 9.08 18.82 -2.45
C VAL A 90 8.57 19.79 -3.50
N ASP A 91 8.89 19.56 -4.78
CA ASP A 91 8.49 20.44 -5.88
C ASP A 91 6.98 20.38 -6.14
N GLN A 92 6.33 19.24 -5.89
CA GLN A 92 4.88 19.12 -6.02
C GLN A 92 4.10 19.89 -4.95
N ASN A 93 4.60 19.92 -3.71
CA ASN A 93 4.00 20.72 -2.64
C ASN A 93 4.10 22.22 -2.93
N LEU A 94 5.17 22.65 -3.60
CA LEU A 94 5.38 24.04 -4.00
C LEU A 94 4.51 24.45 -5.21
N ARG A 95 4.30 23.53 -6.16
CA ARG A 95 3.52 23.80 -7.39
C ARG A 95 2.02 23.83 -7.18
N SER A 96 1.50 23.18 -6.15
CA SER A 96 0.06 22.94 -6.07
C SER A 96 -0.76 24.16 -5.66
N GLY A 97 -0.20 25.19 -4.98
CA GLY A 97 -0.87 26.47 -4.63
C GLY A 97 -2.17 26.39 -3.78
N SER A 98 -2.79 25.21 -3.76
CA SER A 98 -3.93 24.76 -3.03
C SER A 98 -3.40 23.66 -2.11
N ALA A 99 -3.59 23.87 -0.81
CA ALA A 99 -3.19 22.97 0.25
C ALA A 99 -4.06 21.70 0.24
N ILE A 100 -4.04 20.93 -0.86
CA ILE A 100 -4.58 19.57 -0.86
C ILE A 100 -3.45 18.69 -0.34
N PRO A 101 -3.51 18.24 0.93
CA PRO A 101 -2.48 17.38 1.46
C PRO A 101 -2.47 16.10 0.65
N ILE A 102 -1.29 15.65 0.26
CA ILE A 102 -1.09 14.37 -0.41
C ILE A 102 -1.86 13.30 0.38
N VAL A 103 -2.99 12.85 -0.17
CA VAL A 103 -3.74 11.70 0.35
C VAL A 103 -2.94 10.48 -0.08
N ALA A 104 -1.96 10.13 0.76
CA ALA A 104 -1.17 8.95 0.52
C ALA A 104 -1.83 7.75 1.16
N ILE A 105 -2.14 6.73 0.35
CA ILE A 105 -2.57 5.44 0.87
C ILE A 105 -1.32 4.60 1.02
N ASP A 106 -0.92 4.34 2.26
CA ASP A 106 0.00 3.24 2.52
C ASP A 106 -0.80 1.96 2.57
N ILE A 107 -0.51 1.09 1.61
CA ILE A 107 -1.12 -0.22 1.55
C ILE A 107 -0.04 -1.19 2.01
N THR A 108 -0.12 -1.54 3.29
CA THR A 108 0.63 -2.63 3.89
C THR A 108 -0.05 -3.95 3.55
N ASP A 109 0.78 -4.94 3.20
CA ASP A 109 0.33 -6.31 3.02
C ASP A 109 -0.16 -6.80 4.39
N MET A 110 -1.48 -6.74 4.64
CA MET A 110 -2.02 -7.46 5.78
C MET A 110 -1.73 -8.92 5.53
N GLN A 111 -1.00 -9.54 6.46
CA GLN A 111 -0.83 -10.98 6.50
C GLN A 111 -2.23 -11.59 6.27
N PRO A 112 -2.38 -12.50 5.29
CA PRO A 112 -3.69 -13.05 4.96
C PRO A 112 -4.33 -13.45 6.27
N PHE A 113 -5.43 -12.77 6.62
CA PHE A 113 -6.16 -12.99 7.86
C PHE A 113 -6.29 -14.50 7.97
N ASP A 114 -5.60 -15.09 8.95
CA ASP A 114 -5.45 -16.55 9.05
C ASP A 114 -6.80 -17.14 8.74
N GLU A 115 -6.91 -17.72 7.54
CA GLU A 115 -8.14 -18.27 7.01
C GLU A 115 -8.62 -19.20 8.10
N ARG A 116 -9.72 -18.80 8.78
CA ARG A 116 -10.22 -19.44 10.01
C ARG A 116 -10.00 -20.92 9.84
N ASP A 117 -9.00 -21.48 10.51
CA ASP A 117 -8.60 -22.86 10.31
C ASP A 117 -9.81 -23.70 10.72
N PRO A 118 -10.64 -24.15 9.75
CA PRO A 118 -11.96 -24.67 10.09
C PRO A 118 -11.80 -26.00 10.82
N THR A 119 -10.65 -26.64 10.62
CA THR A 119 -10.19 -27.86 11.25
C THR A 119 -9.52 -27.66 12.62
N GLY A 120 -9.18 -26.43 13.01
CA GLY A 120 -8.44 -26.15 14.24
C GLY A 120 -7.06 -26.82 14.31
N TRP A 121 -6.52 -27.29 13.18
CA TRP A 121 -5.29 -28.07 13.08
C TRP A 121 -4.07 -27.34 13.63
N ARG A 122 -3.97 -26.04 13.34
CA ARG A 122 -2.93 -25.13 13.83
C ARG A 122 -3.06 -24.90 15.33
N ALA A 123 -4.28 -24.83 15.86
CA ALA A 123 -4.53 -24.75 17.30
C ALA A 123 -4.11 -26.06 18.00
N MET A 124 -4.47 -27.20 17.42
CA MET A 124 -4.07 -28.52 17.90
C MET A 124 -2.54 -28.65 17.94
N LYS A 125 -1.83 -28.28 16.86
CA LYS A 125 -0.35 -28.29 16.84
C LYS A 125 0.29 -27.42 17.92
N ARG A 126 -0.28 -26.25 18.24
CA ARG A 126 0.24 -25.36 19.28
C ARG A 126 0.10 -25.96 20.68
N GLN A 127 -0.93 -26.77 20.93
CA GLN A 127 -1.11 -27.44 22.22
C GLN A 127 -0.09 -28.56 22.47
N PHE A 128 0.49 -29.14 21.41
CA PHE A 128 1.45 -30.25 21.53
C PHE A 128 2.93 -29.83 21.59
N VAL A 129 3.25 -28.52 21.54
CA VAL A 129 4.64 -28.03 21.43
C VAL A 129 5.11 -27.21 22.65
N THR A 130 4.25 -26.83 23.60
CA THR A 130 4.64 -25.89 24.67
C THR A 130 4.48 -26.50 26.07
N PRO A 131 5.55 -26.69 26.87
CA PRO A 131 5.44 -26.91 28.31
C PRO A 131 5.00 -25.62 29.03
N PRO A 132 4.38 -25.69 30.21
CA PRO A 132 3.79 -24.54 30.88
C PRO A 132 4.89 -23.58 31.32
N GLN A 133 4.83 -22.32 30.87
CA GLN A 133 5.63 -21.25 31.44
C GLN A 133 4.67 -20.20 32.01
N GLU A 134 4.76 -20.07 33.34
CA GLU A 134 3.99 -19.18 34.17
C GLU A 134 4.12 -17.73 33.71
N ALA A 135 3.00 -17.01 33.81
CA ALA A 135 2.90 -15.59 33.55
C ALA A 135 3.64 -14.80 34.64
N ILE A 136 4.52 -13.88 34.24
CA ILE A 136 4.91 -12.73 35.05
C ILE A 136 4.88 -11.48 34.17
N GLU A 137 4.12 -10.50 34.66
CA GLU A 137 3.95 -9.14 34.15
C GLU A 137 5.27 -8.39 34.00
N ALA A 138 5.35 -7.45 33.04
CA ALA A 138 5.96 -6.15 33.30
C ALA A 138 5.51 -5.09 32.28
N ASP A 139 4.93 -4.05 32.86
CA ASP A 139 4.63 -2.73 32.36
C ASP A 139 5.83 -2.05 31.65
N SER A 140 5.56 -1.27 30.60
CA SER A 140 6.35 -0.09 30.25
C SER A 140 5.61 0.80 29.26
N THR A 141 5.26 1.96 29.81
CA THR A 141 4.72 3.16 29.18
C THR A 141 5.69 3.81 28.20
N ALA A 142 5.17 4.30 27.07
CA ALA A 142 5.74 5.44 26.35
C ALA A 142 4.71 5.99 25.33
N THR A 143 4.15 7.16 25.62
CA THR A 143 3.59 8.06 24.59
C THR A 143 4.73 8.61 23.72
N PRO A 144 4.53 8.84 22.42
CA PRO A 144 4.18 10.20 22.01
C PRO A 144 3.26 10.30 20.77
N GLU A 145 2.73 11.52 20.60
CA GLU A 145 2.20 12.11 19.36
C GLU A 145 0.92 11.52 18.75
N THR A 146 -0.14 12.32 18.88
CA THR A 146 -1.48 12.13 18.34
C THR A 146 -1.49 12.06 16.81
N ALA A 147 -1.28 10.87 16.27
CA ALA A 147 -1.90 10.46 15.01
C ALA A 147 -3.28 9.89 15.35
N GLN A 148 -4.35 10.57 14.92
CA GLN A 148 -5.71 10.02 15.04
C GLN A 148 -5.85 8.86 14.05
N VAL A 149 -5.62 7.65 14.54
CA VAL A 149 -5.96 6.41 13.82
C VAL A 149 -7.46 6.21 13.96
N ILE A 150 -8.21 6.55 12.91
CA ILE A 150 -9.64 6.20 12.84
C ILE A 150 -9.75 4.72 12.50
N GLY A 151 -9.90 3.88 13.52
CA GLY A 151 -10.19 2.47 13.37
C GLY A 151 -11.67 2.26 13.04
N PHE A 152 -11.97 1.76 11.84
CA PHE A 152 -13.32 1.32 11.51
C PHE A 152 -13.59 -0.07 12.09
N VAL A 153 -14.27 -0.13 13.24
CA VAL A 153 -14.84 -1.38 13.74
C VAL A 153 -16.12 -1.65 12.93
N ARG A 154 -16.13 -2.73 12.14
CA ARG A 154 -17.38 -3.22 11.56
C ARG A 154 -18.30 -3.67 12.71
N PRO A 155 -19.55 -3.21 12.79
CA PRO A 155 -20.49 -3.77 13.72
C PRO A 155 -20.69 -5.24 13.34
N ASN A 156 -20.43 -6.12 14.30
CA ASN A 156 -20.71 -7.53 14.18
C ASN A 156 -22.24 -7.67 14.04
N LYS A 157 -22.70 -7.92 12.81
CA LYS A 157 -24.05 -8.46 12.62
C LYS A 157 -23.95 -9.92 13.04
N ASP A 158 -24.27 -10.19 14.29
CA ASP A 158 -25.17 -11.29 14.66
C ASP A 158 -25.53 -11.23 16.15
N GLU A 159 -26.73 -11.74 16.40
CA GLU A 159 -27.46 -11.89 17.67
C GLU A 159 -28.43 -10.74 18.00
N SER A 160 -29.64 -10.74 17.42
CA SER A 160 -30.80 -11.61 17.70
C SER A 160 -31.55 -11.24 18.98
N TRP A 161 -32.80 -10.81 18.75
CA TRP A 161 -33.97 -10.85 19.63
C TRP A 161 -33.79 -11.35 21.06
N LYS A 162 -34.11 -10.49 22.03
CA LYS A 162 -34.89 -10.89 23.20
C LYS A 162 -35.95 -9.83 23.55
N ARG A 163 -37.19 -10.22 23.25
CA ARG A 163 -38.49 -9.93 23.89
C ARG A 163 -38.84 -8.49 24.25
#